data_AF-A0A7L1GCT2-F1
#
_entry.id   AF-A0A7L1GCT2-F1
#
_cell.length_a   1.000
_cell.length_b   1.000
_cell.length_c   1.000
_cell.angle_alpha   90.00
_cell.angle_beta   90.00
_cell.angle_gamma   90.00
#
_symmetry.space_group_name_H-M   'P 1'
#
loop_
_entity.id
_entity.type
_entity.pdbx_description
1 polymer ?
#
loop_
_entity_poly.entity_id
_entity_poly.type
_entity_poly.pdbx_seq_one_letter_code
_entity_poly.pdbx_strand_id
1 'polypeptide(L)'
;GNPELPTAVNITWSSINFKTILQWQPKPSGYFYTVEIHGQTSNTRKKCIQTTETECDVTDVVRNVKETYTAHILSVTSSGMDNFEEPPFAVSEKFTPYNQTVVGKPEIQNYTQKGSKLNIVFQDPLTPYTFPSGSFLSVRDIFQHDLEYRLYYWKDQSSGKKAETSKSHTFEVSVDSTKNYCFYIQGIIPSRKENRTGRESLVLCTSVGRNILDEYRAEVFIIIAVIAIAVITLAVVLSVILCKRRRAKAAREKERLNTL
;
A
#
# COMPACT_ATOMS: atom_id res chain seq x y z
N GLY A 1 -11.45 -53.41 -19.89
CA GLY A 1 -11.98 -52.10 -20.26
C GLY A 1 -10.95 -51.07 -19.86
N ASN A 2 -10.62 -50.14 -20.75
CA ASN A 2 -9.71 -49.05 -20.40
C ASN A 2 -10.45 -48.19 -19.36
N PRO A 3 -9.95 -48.02 -18.12
CA PRO A 3 -10.63 -47.19 -17.15
C PRO A 3 -10.70 -45.76 -17.69
N GLU A 4 -11.90 -45.20 -17.77
CA GLU A 4 -12.12 -43.82 -18.20
C GLU A 4 -11.37 -42.89 -17.25
N LEU A 5 -10.50 -42.04 -17.78
CA LEU A 5 -9.69 -41.15 -16.96
C LEU A 5 -10.60 -40.11 -16.29
N PRO A 6 -10.40 -39.81 -14.99
CA PRO A 6 -11.21 -38.83 -14.29
C PRO A 6 -10.93 -37.43 -14.84
N THR A 7 -11.99 -36.63 -15.01
CA THR A 7 -11.87 -35.24 -15.46
C THR A 7 -11.58 -34.29 -14.30
N ALA A 8 -10.97 -33.15 -14.63
CA ALA A 8 -10.74 -32.10 -13.66
C ALA A 8 -12.06 -31.46 -13.19
N VAL A 9 -12.09 -31.00 -11.95
CA VAL A 9 -13.21 -30.28 -11.33
C VAL A 9 -12.70 -29.04 -10.60
N ASN A 10 -13.62 -28.15 -10.21
CA ASN A 10 -13.29 -26.92 -9.50
C ASN A 10 -12.23 -26.08 -10.23
N ILE A 11 -12.36 -25.95 -11.56
CA ILE A 11 -11.40 -25.20 -12.35
C ILE A 11 -11.59 -23.71 -12.10
N THR A 12 -10.57 -23.06 -11.57
CA THR A 12 -10.60 -21.63 -11.20
C THR A 12 -9.48 -20.85 -11.85
N TRP A 13 -9.80 -19.63 -12.27
CA TRP A 13 -8.84 -18.65 -12.76
C TRP A 13 -8.37 -17.75 -11.61
N SER A 14 -7.07 -17.75 -11.32
CA SER A 14 -6.44 -16.82 -10.39
C SER A 14 -5.63 -15.81 -11.18
N SER A 15 -6.04 -14.53 -11.18
CA SER A 15 -5.38 -13.50 -11.99
C SER A 15 -5.19 -12.18 -11.24
N ILE A 16 -3.94 -11.75 -11.12
CA ILE A 16 -3.55 -10.48 -10.46
C ILE A 16 -2.52 -9.79 -11.34
N ASN A 17 -2.75 -8.51 -11.67
CA ASN A 17 -1.90 -7.75 -12.61
C ASN A 17 -1.61 -8.53 -13.90
N PHE A 18 -2.61 -9.24 -14.43
CA PHE A 18 -2.52 -10.09 -15.62
C PHE A 18 -1.61 -11.32 -15.52
N LYS A 19 -0.93 -11.54 -14.38
CA LYS A 19 -0.35 -12.85 -14.07
C LYS A 19 -1.50 -13.81 -13.80
N THR A 20 -1.65 -14.82 -14.65
CA THR A 20 -2.84 -15.68 -14.68
C THR A 20 -2.46 -17.15 -14.52
N ILE A 21 -2.97 -17.76 -13.46
CA ILE A 21 -2.74 -19.16 -13.08
C ILE A 21 -4.09 -19.87 -13.04
N LEU A 22 -4.20 -20.98 -13.76
CA LEU A 22 -5.32 -21.92 -13.65
C LEU A 22 -5.04 -22.88 -12.51
N GLN A 23 -6.08 -23.21 -11.75
CA GLN A 23 -6.02 -24.20 -10.67
C GLN A 23 -7.23 -25.13 -10.79
N TRP A 24 -7.05 -26.40 -10.46
CA TRP A 24 -8.12 -27.41 -10.53
C TRP A 24 -7.86 -28.55 -9.53
N GLN A 25 -8.75 -29.53 -9.52
CA GLN A 25 -8.65 -30.76 -8.73
C GLN A 25 -9.12 -31.96 -9.58
N PRO A 26 -8.86 -33.21 -9.18
CA PRO A 26 -7.96 -33.66 -8.11
C PRO A 26 -6.50 -33.77 -8.58
N LYS A 27 -5.58 -34.03 -7.64
CA LYS A 27 -4.21 -34.40 -7.98
C LYS A 27 -4.20 -35.75 -8.70
N PRO A 28 -3.54 -35.85 -9.87
CA PRO A 28 -3.66 -37.04 -10.68
C PRO A 28 -2.82 -38.19 -10.09
N SER A 29 -3.30 -39.43 -10.26
CA SER A 29 -2.64 -40.65 -9.80
C SER A 29 -2.72 -41.72 -10.89
N GLY A 30 -1.59 -42.01 -11.53
CA GLY A 30 -1.54 -42.92 -12.69
C GLY A 30 -2.00 -42.29 -14.02
N TYR A 31 -2.20 -40.97 -14.06
CA TYR A 31 -2.50 -40.19 -15.25
C TYR A 31 -1.90 -38.78 -15.13
N PHE A 32 -2.08 -37.93 -16.14
CA PHE A 32 -1.56 -36.57 -16.21
C PHE A 32 -2.60 -35.61 -16.77
N TYR A 33 -2.37 -34.31 -16.58
CA TYR A 33 -3.15 -33.27 -17.24
C TYR A 33 -2.40 -32.59 -18.38
N THR A 34 -3.13 -32.09 -19.36
CA THR A 34 -2.64 -31.12 -20.35
C THR A 34 -3.65 -30.00 -20.48
N VAL A 35 -3.19 -28.75 -20.44
CA VAL A 35 -4.06 -27.58 -20.51
C VAL A 35 -4.11 -27.08 -21.95
N GLU A 36 -5.30 -26.84 -22.47
CA GLU A 36 -5.53 -26.13 -23.73
C GLU A 36 -6.27 -24.83 -23.47
N ILE A 37 -5.72 -23.73 -23.94
CA ILE A 37 -6.36 -22.42 -23.87
C ILE A 37 -6.98 -22.10 -25.23
N HIS A 38 -8.29 -21.91 -25.21
CA HIS A 38 -9.11 -21.56 -26.36
C HIS A 38 -9.52 -20.10 -26.24
N GLY A 39 -9.10 -19.28 -27.20
CA GLY A 39 -9.55 -17.89 -27.35
C GLY A 39 -10.65 -17.79 -28.41
N GLN A 40 -11.47 -16.74 -28.35
CA GLN A 40 -12.52 -16.49 -29.34
C GLN A 40 -11.97 -16.24 -30.76
N THR A 41 -10.77 -15.67 -30.85
CA THR A 41 -10.09 -15.27 -32.10
C THR A 41 -8.67 -15.83 -32.19
N SER A 42 -8.06 -16.17 -31.05
CA SER A 42 -6.73 -16.74 -30.96
C SER A 42 -6.74 -18.25 -31.21
N ASN A 43 -5.73 -18.74 -31.92
CA ASN A 43 -5.51 -20.18 -32.07
C ASN A 43 -5.33 -20.85 -30.70
N THR A 44 -5.84 -22.08 -30.57
CA THR A 44 -5.67 -22.91 -29.37
C THR A 44 -4.20 -23.09 -29.03
N ARG A 45 -3.85 -22.90 -27.75
CA ARG A 45 -2.48 -23.08 -27.24
C ARG A 45 -2.44 -24.13 -26.14
N LYS A 46 -1.54 -25.11 -26.27
CA LYS A 46 -1.26 -26.09 -25.21
C LYS A 46 -0.29 -25.55 -24.18
N LYS A 47 -0.52 -25.88 -22.91
CA LYS A 47 0.29 -25.54 -21.74
C LYS A 47 0.32 -26.68 -20.73
N CYS A 48 1.36 -26.69 -19.90
CA CYS A 48 1.55 -27.67 -18.82
C CYS A 48 1.27 -29.10 -19.29
N ILE A 49 1.97 -29.51 -20.35
CA ILE A 49 1.76 -30.78 -21.04
C ILE A 49 2.18 -31.93 -20.13
N GLN A 50 1.32 -32.94 -20.00
CA GLN A 50 1.51 -34.11 -19.14
C GLN A 50 2.00 -33.75 -17.73
N THR A 51 1.36 -32.75 -17.11
CA THR A 51 1.69 -32.33 -15.75
C THR A 51 1.01 -33.21 -14.69
N THR A 52 1.69 -33.39 -13.55
CA THR A 52 1.08 -33.95 -12.32
C THR A 52 0.64 -32.87 -11.35
N GLU A 53 0.93 -31.60 -11.67
CA GLU A 53 0.47 -30.46 -10.90
C GLU A 53 -0.99 -30.17 -11.20
N THR A 54 -1.64 -29.54 -10.23
CA THR A 54 -3.03 -29.09 -10.34
C THR A 54 -3.14 -27.58 -10.49
N GLU A 55 -2.06 -26.97 -10.99
CA GLU A 55 -2.01 -25.58 -11.38
C GLU A 55 -1.16 -25.38 -12.64
N CYS A 56 -1.46 -24.33 -13.39
CA CYS A 56 -0.74 -24.00 -14.61
C CYS A 56 -0.70 -22.50 -14.84
N ASP A 57 0.51 -21.97 -14.99
CA ASP A 57 0.72 -20.59 -15.43
C ASP A 57 0.46 -20.47 -16.93
N VAL A 58 -0.58 -19.71 -17.27
CA VAL A 58 -1.04 -19.49 -18.65
C VAL A 58 -0.93 -18.03 -19.07
N THR A 59 -0.21 -17.23 -18.29
CA THR A 59 -0.01 -15.78 -18.51
C THR A 59 0.41 -15.44 -19.93
N ASP A 60 1.33 -16.20 -20.52
CA ASP A 60 1.91 -15.92 -21.84
C ASP A 60 0.97 -16.28 -23.01
N VAL A 61 -0.06 -17.10 -22.77
CA VAL A 61 -1.05 -17.49 -23.79
C VAL A 61 -2.36 -16.70 -23.70
N VAL A 62 -2.59 -15.95 -22.62
CA VAL A 62 -3.74 -15.03 -22.45
C VAL A 62 -3.35 -13.55 -22.62
N ARG A 63 -2.35 -13.27 -23.47
CA ARG A 63 -1.79 -11.92 -23.68
C ARG A 63 -2.79 -10.91 -24.25
N ASN A 64 -3.74 -11.34 -25.08
CA ASN A 64 -4.78 -10.44 -25.58
C ASN A 64 -5.81 -10.19 -24.49
N VAL A 65 -5.56 -9.16 -23.68
CA VAL A 65 -6.32 -8.91 -22.46
C VAL A 65 -7.81 -8.67 -22.69
N LYS A 66 -8.22 -8.22 -23.89
CA LYS A 66 -9.62 -7.93 -24.24
C LYS A 66 -10.38 -9.17 -24.73
N GLU A 67 -9.68 -10.25 -25.03
CA GLU A 67 -10.27 -11.49 -25.50
C GLU A 67 -10.83 -12.33 -24.35
N THR A 68 -11.85 -13.11 -24.66
CA THR A 68 -12.41 -14.08 -23.71
C THR A 68 -11.85 -15.47 -24.00
N TYR A 69 -11.35 -16.11 -22.96
CA TYR A 69 -10.74 -17.42 -23.00
C TYR A 69 -11.56 -18.45 -22.24
N THR A 70 -11.40 -19.71 -22.64
CA THR A 70 -11.79 -20.90 -21.88
C THR A 70 -10.60 -21.84 -21.82
N ALA A 71 -10.50 -22.61 -20.74
CA ALA A 71 -9.44 -23.60 -20.58
C ALA A 71 -10.05 -24.99 -20.59
N HIS A 72 -9.49 -25.87 -21.41
CA HIS A 72 -9.80 -27.29 -21.40
C HIS A 72 -8.67 -27.99 -20.65
N ILE A 73 -9.02 -28.76 -19.63
CA ILE A 73 -8.07 -29.55 -18.84
C ILE A 73 -8.25 -31.01 -19.23
N LEU A 74 -7.38 -31.48 -20.13
CA LEU A 74 -7.43 -32.81 -20.72
C LEU A 74 -6.72 -33.80 -19.79
N SER A 75 -7.32 -34.96 -19.57
CA SER A 75 -6.72 -36.05 -18.79
C SER A 75 -6.12 -37.08 -19.73
N VAL A 76 -4.83 -37.36 -19.58
CA VAL A 76 -4.04 -38.15 -20.53
C VAL A 76 -3.17 -39.20 -19.82
N THR A 77 -2.83 -40.29 -20.51
CA THR A 77 -1.85 -41.29 -20.04
C THR A 77 -0.44 -41.01 -20.59
N SER A 78 0.57 -41.71 -20.06
CA SER A 78 1.97 -41.60 -20.52
C SER A 78 2.20 -42.10 -21.95
N SER A 79 1.36 -43.01 -22.45
CA SER A 79 1.45 -43.58 -23.81
C SER A 79 0.90 -42.67 -24.91
N GLY A 80 0.44 -41.48 -24.56
CA GLY A 80 0.25 -40.39 -25.51
C GLY A 80 -1.17 -40.20 -26.05
N MET A 81 -1.39 -38.93 -26.44
CA MET A 81 -2.49 -38.36 -27.22
C MET A 81 -2.61 -38.95 -28.65
N ASP A 82 -1.83 -39.99 -28.96
CA ASP A 82 -1.71 -40.63 -30.29
C ASP A 82 -2.87 -41.57 -30.62
N ASN A 83 -3.81 -41.76 -29.69
CA ASN A 83 -5.10 -42.34 -30.01
C ASN A 83 -5.94 -41.28 -30.73
N PHE A 84 -6.58 -41.65 -31.83
CA PHE A 84 -7.54 -40.80 -32.58
C PHE A 84 -8.77 -40.37 -31.76
N GLU A 85 -8.85 -40.78 -30.50
CA GLU A 85 -9.93 -40.49 -29.58
C GLU A 85 -9.56 -39.27 -28.72
N GLU A 86 -10.46 -38.28 -28.68
CA GLU A 86 -10.26 -37.07 -27.90
C GLU A 86 -10.20 -37.41 -26.40
N PRO A 87 -9.13 -37.03 -25.67
CA PRO A 87 -9.02 -37.33 -24.25
C PRO A 87 -10.16 -36.68 -23.45
N PRO A 88 -10.64 -37.31 -22.36
CA PRO A 88 -11.67 -36.70 -21.52
C PRO A 88 -11.16 -35.40 -20.91
N PHE A 89 -11.98 -34.35 -20.97
CA PHE A 89 -11.62 -33.03 -20.50
C PHE A 89 -12.75 -32.34 -19.74
N ALA A 90 -12.37 -31.38 -18.91
CA ALA A 90 -13.29 -30.44 -18.29
C ALA A 90 -12.98 -29.02 -18.76
N VAL A 91 -14.02 -28.20 -18.84
CA VAL A 91 -13.94 -26.82 -19.34
C VAL A 91 -14.08 -25.84 -18.19
N SER A 92 -13.25 -24.81 -18.16
CA SER A 92 -13.34 -23.73 -17.20
C SER A 92 -14.44 -22.73 -17.55
N GLU A 93 -14.86 -21.95 -16.55
CA GLU A 93 -15.64 -20.75 -16.80
C GLU A 93 -14.89 -19.76 -17.71
N LYS A 94 -15.65 -18.90 -18.40
CA LYS A 94 -15.09 -17.88 -19.27
C LYS A 94 -14.24 -16.88 -18.49
N PHE A 95 -13.11 -16.50 -19.08
CA PHE A 95 -12.18 -15.55 -18.51
C PHE A 95 -11.76 -14.47 -19.51
N THR A 96 -12.09 -13.22 -19.23
CA THR A 96 -11.61 -12.04 -19.95
C THR A 96 -10.63 -11.28 -19.05
N PRO A 97 -9.30 -11.30 -19.32
CA PRO A 97 -8.31 -10.70 -18.42
C PRO A 97 -8.61 -9.24 -18.08
N TYR A 98 -9.01 -8.42 -19.06
CA TYR A 98 -9.34 -7.02 -18.89
C TYR A 98 -10.55 -6.77 -17.98
N ASN A 99 -11.45 -7.74 -17.81
CA ASN A 99 -12.61 -7.59 -16.94
C ASN A 99 -12.40 -8.26 -15.58
N GLN A 100 -11.65 -9.36 -15.52
CA GLN A 100 -11.59 -10.24 -14.37
C GLN A 100 -10.25 -10.23 -13.62
N THR A 101 -9.13 -9.76 -14.19
CA THR A 101 -7.87 -9.66 -13.41
C THR A 101 -8.05 -8.69 -12.25
N VAL A 102 -7.63 -9.07 -11.06
CA VAL A 102 -7.59 -8.17 -9.90
C VAL A 102 -6.42 -7.20 -10.07
N VAL A 103 -6.65 -5.91 -9.82
CA VAL A 103 -5.56 -4.92 -9.74
C VAL A 103 -4.83 -5.15 -8.42
N GLY A 104 -3.52 -5.37 -8.50
CA GLY A 104 -2.66 -5.58 -7.35
C GLY A 104 -2.49 -4.32 -6.50
N LYS A 105 -1.78 -4.47 -5.38
CA LYS A 105 -1.54 -3.36 -4.45
C LYS A 105 -0.60 -2.32 -5.08
N PRO A 106 -0.96 -1.03 -5.10
CA PRO A 106 -0.02 0.01 -5.49
C PRO A 106 1.08 0.16 -4.43
N GLU A 107 2.27 0.58 -4.86
CA GLU A 107 3.41 0.74 -3.98
C GLU A 107 3.61 2.21 -3.62
N ILE A 108 3.47 2.56 -2.33
CA ILE A 108 3.70 3.93 -1.86
C ILE A 108 5.21 4.17 -1.83
N GLN A 109 5.70 5.10 -2.65
CA GLN A 109 7.11 5.44 -2.78
C GLN A 109 7.53 6.46 -1.73
N ASN A 110 6.69 7.47 -1.52
CA ASN A 110 6.96 8.55 -0.57
C ASN A 110 5.65 9.14 -0.06
N TYR A 111 5.69 9.67 1.16
CA TYR A 111 4.63 10.45 1.74
C TYR A 111 5.19 11.48 2.70
N THR A 112 4.63 12.69 2.66
CA THR A 112 5.09 13.80 3.48
C THR A 112 3.91 14.63 3.96
N GLN A 113 3.83 14.85 5.27
CA GLN A 113 2.91 15.81 5.85
C GLN A 113 3.66 17.10 6.15
N LYS A 114 3.28 18.20 5.49
CA LYS A 114 3.86 19.53 5.71
C LYS A 114 2.74 20.52 6.02
N GLY A 115 2.70 20.99 7.27
CA GLY A 115 1.59 21.82 7.74
C GLY A 115 0.26 21.08 7.60
N SER A 116 -0.72 21.71 6.96
CA SER A 116 -2.05 21.15 6.74
C SER A 116 -2.20 20.35 5.45
N LYS A 117 -1.10 19.92 4.82
CA LYS A 117 -1.13 19.12 3.58
C LYS A 117 -0.41 17.79 3.74
N LEU A 118 -1.05 16.72 3.29
CA LEU A 118 -0.46 15.39 3.14
C LEU A 118 -0.30 15.09 1.66
N ASN A 119 0.96 14.94 1.24
CA ASN A 119 1.35 14.54 -0.10
C ASN A 119 1.74 13.07 -0.10
N ILE A 120 1.21 12.31 -1.05
CA ILE A 120 1.53 10.89 -1.21
C ILE A 120 1.85 10.64 -2.66
N VAL A 121 2.96 9.93 -2.91
CA VAL A 121 3.41 9.52 -4.23
C VAL A 121 3.51 7.99 -4.24
N PHE A 122 2.93 7.37 -5.25
CA PHE A 122 2.91 5.91 -5.37
C PHE A 122 3.20 5.48 -6.81
N GLN A 123 3.49 4.20 -7.00
CA GLN A 123 3.73 3.58 -8.29
C GLN A 123 2.64 2.58 -8.65
N ASP A 124 2.41 2.46 -9.96
CA ASP A 124 1.50 1.47 -10.51
C ASP A 124 2.07 0.06 -10.36
N PRO A 125 1.23 -0.92 -10.01
CA PRO A 125 1.63 -2.32 -10.09
C PRO A 125 2.09 -2.71 -11.50
N LEU A 126 3.20 -3.44 -11.57
CA LEU A 126 3.71 -3.99 -12.83
C LEU A 126 2.97 -5.27 -13.23
N THR A 127 3.01 -5.54 -14.53
CA THR A 127 2.44 -6.73 -15.18
C THR A 127 3.56 -7.57 -15.79
N PRO A 128 3.33 -8.87 -16.08
CA PRO A 128 4.32 -9.72 -16.71
C PRO A 128 4.53 -9.44 -18.21
N TYR A 129 3.80 -8.49 -18.80
CA TYR A 129 3.93 -8.11 -20.20
C TYR A 129 4.98 -7.01 -20.35
N THR A 130 5.71 -7.00 -21.46
CA THR A 130 6.80 -6.05 -21.70
C THR A 130 6.54 -5.19 -22.93
N PHE A 131 6.98 -3.95 -22.87
CA PHE A 131 7.16 -3.11 -24.06
C PHE A 131 8.22 -3.72 -25.00
N PRO A 132 8.27 -3.32 -26.28
CA PRO A 132 9.36 -3.67 -27.19
C PRO A 132 10.75 -3.26 -26.67
N SER A 133 10.82 -2.24 -25.79
CA SER A 133 12.05 -1.79 -25.11
C SER A 133 12.54 -2.76 -24.03
N GLY A 134 11.76 -3.77 -23.64
CA GLY A 134 12.08 -4.75 -22.60
C GLY A 134 11.62 -4.39 -21.18
N SER A 135 11.11 -3.17 -20.95
CA SER A 135 10.51 -2.80 -19.66
C SER A 135 9.12 -3.39 -19.49
N PHE A 136 8.75 -3.74 -18.25
CA PHE A 136 7.41 -4.25 -17.94
C PHE A 136 6.34 -3.16 -18.09
N LEU A 137 5.20 -3.52 -18.68
CA LEU A 137 3.97 -2.73 -18.68
C LEU A 137 3.44 -2.63 -17.26
N SER A 138 3.00 -1.45 -16.85
CA SER A 138 2.18 -1.26 -15.67
C SER A 138 0.71 -1.58 -15.95
N VAL A 139 -0.09 -1.76 -14.89
CA VAL A 139 -1.55 -1.89 -15.03
C VAL A 139 -2.17 -0.64 -15.68
N ARG A 140 -1.57 0.54 -15.48
CA ARG A 140 -2.01 1.80 -16.07
C ARG A 140 -1.80 1.82 -17.59
N ASP A 141 -0.74 1.22 -18.10
CA ASP A 141 -0.50 1.14 -19.55
C ASP A 141 -1.60 0.34 -20.27
N ILE A 142 -2.20 -0.62 -19.56
CA ILE A 142 -3.26 -1.48 -20.09
C ILE A 142 -4.66 -0.87 -19.88
N PHE A 143 -4.97 -0.44 -18.66
CA PHE A 143 -6.30 0.12 -18.33
C PHE A 143 -6.46 1.59 -18.74
N GLN A 144 -5.36 2.33 -18.88
CA GLN A 144 -5.34 3.72 -19.31
C GLN A 144 -6.28 4.59 -18.46
N HIS A 145 -7.30 5.18 -19.08
CA HIS A 145 -8.27 6.09 -18.44
C HIS A 145 -9.31 5.38 -17.57
N ASP A 146 -9.43 4.06 -17.67
CA ASP A 146 -10.39 3.25 -16.92
C ASP A 146 -9.91 2.95 -15.51
N LEU A 147 -8.61 3.08 -15.24
CA LEU A 147 -8.05 2.93 -13.90
C LEU A 147 -8.12 4.25 -13.13
N GLU A 148 -8.52 4.17 -11.88
CA GLU A 148 -8.47 5.25 -10.90
C GLU A 148 -7.80 4.71 -9.64
N TYR A 149 -7.23 5.60 -8.83
CA TYR A 149 -6.79 5.26 -7.50
C TYR A 149 -7.65 5.97 -6.47
N ARG A 150 -7.93 5.28 -5.38
CA ARG A 150 -8.64 5.85 -4.25
C ARG A 150 -7.77 5.77 -3.01
N LEU A 151 -7.47 6.93 -2.45
CA LEU A 151 -6.83 7.09 -1.16
C LEU A 151 -7.89 6.98 -0.07
N TYR A 152 -7.66 6.15 0.94
CA TYR A 152 -8.39 6.18 2.20
C TYR A 152 -7.45 6.70 3.27
N TYR A 153 -7.89 7.68 4.04
CA TYR A 153 -7.08 8.29 5.09
C TYR A 153 -7.93 8.66 6.30
N TRP A 154 -7.36 8.55 7.48
CA TRP A 154 -8.02 8.86 8.75
C TRP A 154 -7.02 9.40 9.75
N LYS A 155 -7.51 10.17 10.72
CA LYS A 155 -6.69 10.60 11.86
C LYS A 155 -6.29 9.36 12.65
N ASP A 156 -5.03 9.30 13.08
CA ASP A 156 -4.59 8.27 14.02
C ASP A 156 -5.52 8.25 15.25
N GLN A 157 -5.88 7.05 15.70
CA GLN A 157 -6.82 6.81 16.81
C GLN A 157 -8.28 7.30 16.58
N SER A 158 -8.67 7.58 15.33
CA SER A 158 -10.06 7.91 14.96
C SER A 158 -10.69 6.79 14.12
N SER A 159 -12.02 6.62 14.24
CA SER A 159 -12.81 5.70 13.40
C SER A 159 -13.24 6.31 12.06
N GLY A 160 -13.23 7.64 11.93
CA GLY A 160 -13.71 8.32 10.73
C GLY A 160 -12.72 8.26 9.56
N LYS A 161 -13.04 7.45 8.54
CA LYS A 161 -12.29 7.37 7.28
C LYS A 161 -12.80 8.37 6.25
N LYS A 162 -11.88 9.11 5.65
CA LYS A 162 -12.10 9.94 4.46
C LYS A 162 -11.55 9.24 3.23
N ALA A 163 -12.04 9.61 2.05
CA ALA A 163 -11.53 9.08 0.80
C ALA A 163 -11.44 10.15 -0.29
N GLU A 164 -10.40 10.05 -1.12
CA GLU A 164 -10.14 10.91 -2.28
C GLU A 164 -9.82 10.03 -3.49
N THR A 165 -10.23 10.41 -4.69
CA THR A 165 -9.95 9.67 -5.92
C THR A 165 -9.09 10.49 -6.86
N SER A 166 -8.10 9.87 -7.50
CA SER A 166 -7.23 10.50 -8.48
C SER A 166 -6.93 9.55 -9.65
N LYS A 167 -6.66 10.13 -10.82
CA LYS A 167 -6.10 9.41 -11.97
C LYS A 167 -4.57 9.55 -12.08
N SER A 168 -3.95 10.40 -11.26
CA SER A 168 -2.49 10.56 -11.19
C SER A 168 -1.85 9.57 -10.19
N HIS A 169 -0.53 9.59 -10.16
CA HIS A 169 0.33 8.89 -9.17
C HIS A 169 0.51 9.64 -7.86
N THR A 170 -0.26 10.70 -7.66
CA THR A 170 -0.12 11.62 -6.54
C THR A 170 -1.44 11.93 -5.89
N PHE A 171 -1.42 12.05 -4.57
CA PHE A 171 -2.50 12.63 -3.79
C PHE A 171 -1.96 13.82 -3.00
N GLU A 172 -2.69 14.93 -3.04
CA GLU A 172 -2.49 16.07 -2.15
C GLU A 172 -3.81 16.29 -1.42
N VAL A 173 -3.86 16.00 -0.12
CA VAL A 173 -5.08 16.14 0.70
C VAL A 173 -4.86 17.06 1.89
N SER A 174 -5.88 17.83 2.23
CA SER A 174 -5.87 18.73 3.39
C SER A 174 -6.11 17.96 4.70
N VAL A 175 -5.19 18.11 5.65
CA VAL A 175 -5.16 17.43 6.94
C VAL A 175 -4.94 18.40 8.09
N ASP A 176 -5.25 17.97 9.31
CA ASP A 176 -4.91 18.72 10.53
C ASP A 176 -3.40 18.63 10.77
N SER A 177 -2.72 19.77 10.84
CA SER A 177 -1.26 19.85 11.02
C SER A 177 -0.77 19.29 12.35
N THR A 178 -1.64 19.16 13.35
CA THR A 178 -1.30 18.72 14.71
C THR A 178 -1.53 17.22 14.91
N LYS A 179 -2.07 16.53 13.91
CA LYS A 179 -2.48 15.12 14.03
C LYS A 179 -1.72 14.25 13.03
N ASN A 180 -1.45 13.04 13.48
CA ASN A 180 -0.98 11.96 12.62
C ASN A 180 -2.15 11.41 11.82
N TYR A 181 -1.85 10.90 10.63
CA TYR A 181 -2.81 10.32 9.72
C TYR A 181 -2.31 8.99 9.22
N CYS A 182 -3.19 7.99 9.23
CA CYS A 182 -2.94 6.71 8.59
C CYS A 182 -3.71 6.62 7.29
N PHE A 183 -3.16 5.93 6.30
CA PHE A 183 -3.75 5.84 4.99
C PHE A 183 -3.33 4.59 4.22
N TYR A 184 -4.13 4.23 3.22
CA TYR A 184 -3.79 3.26 2.19
C TYR A 184 -4.42 3.65 0.85
N ILE A 185 -3.91 3.09 -0.23
CA ILE A 185 -4.36 3.34 -1.60
C ILE A 185 -4.81 2.03 -2.22
N GLN A 186 -5.86 2.08 -3.03
CA GLN A 186 -6.28 0.93 -3.86
C GLN A 186 -6.65 1.39 -5.27
N GLY A 187 -6.38 0.53 -6.25
CA GLY A 187 -6.85 0.71 -7.63
C GLY A 187 -8.34 0.45 -7.76
N ILE A 188 -9.02 1.19 -8.62
CA ILE A 188 -10.44 1.05 -8.93
C ILE A 188 -10.62 1.12 -10.44
N ILE A 189 -11.44 0.25 -11.00
CA ILE A 189 -11.88 0.31 -12.40
C ILE A 189 -13.40 0.50 -12.38
N PRO A 190 -13.90 1.77 -12.39
CA PRO A 190 -15.30 2.07 -12.11
C PRO A 190 -16.31 1.39 -13.03
N SER A 191 -15.91 1.08 -14.26
CA SER A 191 -16.74 0.43 -15.28
C SER A 191 -17.04 -1.05 -14.98
N ARG A 192 -16.24 -1.71 -14.12
CA ARG A 192 -16.41 -3.12 -13.79
C ARG A 192 -17.51 -3.35 -12.75
N LYS A 193 -18.19 -4.49 -12.89
CA LYS A 193 -19.15 -5.02 -11.90
C LYS A 193 -18.44 -5.84 -10.82
N GLU A 194 -17.63 -6.81 -11.25
CA GLU A 194 -16.80 -7.65 -10.39
C GLU A 194 -15.34 -7.20 -10.44
N ASN A 195 -14.55 -7.48 -9.39
CA ASN A 195 -13.15 -7.06 -9.31
C ASN A 195 -12.95 -5.56 -9.67
N ARG A 196 -13.95 -4.75 -9.30
CA ARG A 196 -13.96 -3.29 -9.46
C ARG A 196 -12.87 -2.64 -8.62
N THR A 197 -12.62 -3.20 -7.45
CA THR A 197 -11.65 -2.72 -6.48
C THR A 197 -10.48 -3.69 -6.39
N GLY A 198 -9.27 -3.15 -6.49
CA GLY A 198 -8.03 -3.90 -6.37
C GLY A 198 -7.63 -4.17 -4.91
N ARG A 199 -6.42 -4.69 -4.73
CA ARG A 199 -5.83 -4.91 -3.40
C ARG A 199 -5.40 -3.59 -2.76
N GLU A 200 -5.58 -3.52 -1.45
CA GLU A 200 -5.12 -2.40 -0.63
C GLU A 200 -3.58 -2.39 -0.57
N SER A 201 -2.99 -1.19 -0.63
CA SER A 201 -1.59 -0.98 -0.27
C SER A 201 -1.36 -1.28 1.20
N LEU A 202 -0.10 -1.26 1.62
CA LEU A 202 0.21 -1.22 3.05
C LEU A 202 -0.40 0.04 3.67
N VAL A 203 -0.89 -0.11 4.90
CA VAL A 203 -1.30 1.04 5.73
C VAL A 203 -0.04 1.71 6.25
N LEU A 204 0.13 2.98 5.92
CA LEU A 204 1.23 3.82 6.41
C LEU A 204 0.65 4.96 7.24
N CYS A 205 1.41 5.41 8.24
CA CYS A 205 1.01 6.50 9.11
C CYS A 205 2.06 7.59 9.11
N THR A 206 1.61 8.84 9.05
CA THR A 206 2.48 9.99 9.24
C THR A 206 2.92 10.06 10.69
N SER A 207 4.14 10.53 10.90
CA SER A 207 4.59 11.02 12.19
C SER A 207 4.83 12.50 12.02
N VAL A 208 3.86 13.32 12.45
CA VAL A 208 4.14 14.73 12.67
C VAL A 208 5.13 14.74 13.81
N GLY A 209 6.42 14.98 13.50
CA GLY A 209 7.43 15.18 14.51
C GLY A 209 6.87 16.19 15.49
N ARG A 210 6.49 15.73 16.69
CA ARG A 210 6.26 16.62 17.81
C ARG A 210 7.60 17.30 17.98
N ASN A 211 7.72 18.52 17.47
CA ASN A 211 8.88 19.33 17.79
C ASN A 211 8.79 19.51 19.30
N ILE A 212 9.52 18.67 20.03
CA ILE A 212 9.69 18.69 21.48
C ILE A 212 10.10 20.12 21.91
N LEU A 213 10.68 20.89 20.98
CA LEU A 213 10.99 22.30 21.11
C LEU A 213 9.79 23.23 21.31
N ASP A 214 8.61 22.98 20.75
CA ASP A 214 7.46 23.90 20.95
C ASP A 214 6.78 23.68 22.32
N GLU A 215 6.81 22.46 22.84
CA GLU A 215 6.33 22.14 24.19
C GLU A 215 7.28 22.73 25.26
N TYR A 216 8.59 22.59 25.06
CA TYR A 216 9.58 23.22 25.92
C TYR A 216 9.68 24.74 25.75
N ARG A 217 9.29 25.32 24.61
CA ARG A 217 9.39 26.76 24.38
C ARG A 217 8.63 27.54 25.47
N ALA A 218 7.40 27.13 25.78
CA ALA A 218 6.59 27.77 26.80
C ALA A 218 7.17 27.57 28.21
N GLU A 219 7.59 26.35 28.55
CA GLU A 219 8.16 26.03 29.87
C GLU A 219 9.51 26.72 30.10
N VAL A 220 10.36 26.80 29.07
CA VAL A 220 11.66 27.49 29.12
C VAL A 220 11.47 28.99 29.36
N PHE A 221 10.48 29.64 28.72
CA PHE A 221 10.18 31.05 29.00
C PHE A 221 9.72 31.27 30.45
N ILE A 222 8.94 30.35 31.03
CA ILE A 222 8.51 30.42 32.43
C ILE A 222 9.71 30.27 33.37
N ILE A 223 10.59 29.30 33.13
CA ILE A 223 11.79 29.06 33.95
C ILE A 223 12.72 30.28 33.92
N ILE A 224 12.96 30.86 32.75
CA ILE A 224 13.79 32.06 32.60
C ILE A 224 13.18 33.24 33.36
N ALA A 225 11.86 33.44 33.29
CA ALA A 225 11.16 34.49 34.00
C ALA A 225 11.29 34.34 35.53
N VAL A 226 11.13 33.12 36.06
CA VAL A 226 11.28 32.83 37.50
C VAL A 226 12.70 33.11 37.98
N ILE A 227 13.71 32.69 37.21
CA ILE A 227 15.13 32.93 37.55
C ILE A 227 15.42 34.44 37.55
N ALA A 228 14.93 35.19 36.56
CA ALA A 228 15.12 36.64 36.49
C ALA A 228 14.50 37.35 37.71
N ILE A 229 13.29 36.96 38.12
CA ILE A 229 12.63 37.51 39.32
C ILE A 229 13.41 37.18 40.59
N ALA A 230 13.93 35.95 40.72
CA ALA A 230 14.76 35.56 41.86
C ALA A 230 16.06 36.37 41.96
N VAL A 231 16.73 36.63 40.84
CA VAL A 231 17.96 37.44 40.81
C VAL A 231 17.67 38.91 41.17
N ILE A 232 16.58 39.48 40.63
CA ILE A 232 16.18 40.87 40.94
C ILE A 232 15.85 41.02 42.43
N THR A 233 15.07 40.09 42.99
CA THR A 233 14.72 40.13 44.42
C THR A 233 15.96 39.99 45.31
N LEU A 234 16.89 39.10 44.97
CA LEU A 234 18.15 38.94 45.71
C LEU A 234 18.99 40.24 45.66
N ALA A 235 19.09 40.86 44.49
CA ALA A 235 19.83 42.11 44.31
C ALA A 235 19.23 43.27 45.15
N VAL A 236 17.90 43.39 45.19
CA VAL A 236 17.21 44.38 46.03
C VAL A 236 17.45 44.10 47.52
N VAL A 237 17.31 42.85 47.97
CA VAL A 237 17.53 42.47 49.37
C VAL A 237 18.98 42.75 49.79
N LEU A 238 19.97 42.36 48.98
CA LEU A 238 21.39 42.65 49.26
C LEU A 238 21.66 44.15 49.31
N SER A 239 21.08 44.93 48.40
CA SER A 239 21.19 46.39 48.39
C SER A 239 20.61 47.01 49.65
N VAL A 240 19.45 46.53 50.11
CA VAL A 240 18.82 46.99 51.36
C VAL A 240 19.67 46.63 52.58
N ILE A 241 20.21 45.40 52.65
CA ILE A 241 21.09 44.96 53.75
C ILE A 241 22.36 45.80 53.78
N LEU A 242 22.99 46.04 52.63
CA LEU A 242 24.20 46.87 52.53
C LEU A 242 23.90 48.33 52.90
N CYS A 243 22.77 48.88 52.47
CA CYS A 243 22.32 50.22 52.86
C CYS A 243 22.05 50.32 54.37
N LYS A 244 21.39 49.33 54.98
CA LYS A 244 21.17 49.28 56.43
C LYS A 244 22.49 49.16 57.19
N ARG A 245 23.42 48.30 56.74
CA ARG A 245 24.76 48.17 57.35
C ARG A 245 25.58 49.45 57.24
N ARG A 246 25.56 50.13 56.09
CA ARG A 246 26.23 51.44 55.90
C ARG A 246 25.63 52.51 56.81
N ARG A 247 24.30 52.60 56.90
CA ARG A 247 23.63 53.54 57.82
C ARG A 247 23.95 53.25 59.29
N ALA A 248 23.96 51.97 59.69
CA ALA A 248 24.33 51.58 61.05
C ALA A 248 25.80 51.88 61.37
N LYS A 249 26.71 51.70 60.40
CA LYS A 249 28.13 52.06 60.55
C LYS A 249 28.32 53.58 60.68
N ALA A 250 27.65 54.37 59.84
CA ALA A 250 27.69 55.84 59.90
C ALA A 250 27.06 56.41 61.19
N ALA A 251 26.03 55.75 61.73
CA ALA A 251 25.44 56.13 63.02
C ALA A 251 26.41 55.88 64.19
N ARG A 252 27.07 54.72 64.22
CA ARG A 252 28.10 54.40 65.24
C ARG A 252 29.34 55.31 65.16
N GLU A 253 29.70 55.75 63.97
CA GLU A 253 30.84 56.65 63.75
C GLU A 253 30.52 58.09 64.19
N LYS A 254 29.28 58.56 63.98
CA LYS A 254 28.76 59.83 64.55
C LYS A 254 28.68 59.80 66.08
N GLU A 255 28.30 58.68 66.68
CA GLU A 255 28.18 58.54 68.13
C GLU A 255 29.55 58.56 68.84
N ARG A 256 30.59 57.99 68.20
CA ARG A 256 31.99 58.10 68.65
C ARG A 256 32.60 59.49 68.50
N LEU A 257 32.13 60.30 67.54
CA LEU A 257 32.62 61.66 67.34
C LEU A 257 31.99 62.69 68.30
N ASN A 258 30.81 62.37 68.85
CA ASN A 258 30.11 63.21 69.84
C ASN A 258 30.49 62.88 71.30
N THR A 259 31.40 61.93 71.52
CA THR A 259 31.89 61.51 72.85
C THR A 259 33.36 61.89 73.10
N LEU A 260 33.89 62.83 72.30
CA LEU A 260 35.24 63.39 72.43
C LEU A 260 35.18 64.90 72.63
#